data_AF-A0A820JHG8-F1
#
_entry.id   AF-A0A820JHG8-F1
#
_cell.length_a   1.000
_cell.length_b   1.000
_cell.length_c   1.000
_cell.angle_alpha   90.00
_cell.angle_beta   90.00
_cell.angle_gamma   90.00
#
_symmetry.space_group_name_H-M   'P 1'
#
loop_
_entity.id
_entity.type
_entity.pdbx_description
1 polymer ?
#
loop_
_entity_poly.entity_id
_entity_poly.type
_entity_poly.pdbx_seq_one_letter_code
_entity_poly.pdbx_strand_id
1 'polypeptide(L)' 'MLTIRPSREDDIPAITAIYSYYVLYSTYTFETIPPTIDEMANRRADVL' A
#
# COMPACT_ATOMS: atom_id res chain seq x y z
N MET A 1 -5.02 -20.51 -8.62
CA MET A 1 -4.68 -19.73 -9.84
C MET A 1 -4.62 -18.27 -9.44
N LEU A 2 -3.58 -17.53 -9.83
CA LEU A 2 -3.47 -16.11 -9.53
C LEU A 2 -4.43 -15.33 -10.44
N THR A 3 -5.16 -14.36 -9.89
CA THR A 3 -6.12 -13.52 -10.63
C THR A 3 -5.80 -12.05 -10.39
N ILE A 4 -5.80 -11.26 -11.46
CA ILE A 4 -5.60 -9.81 -11.40
C ILE A 4 -6.95 -9.12 -11.57
N ARG A 5 -7.22 -8.12 -10.74
CA ARG A 5 -8.45 -7.31 -10.75
C ARG A 5 -8.17 -5.86 -10.33
N PRO A 6 -9.08 -4.91 -10.60
CA PRO A 6 -8.97 -3.55 -10.07
C PRO A 6 -8.89 -3.51 -8.53
N SER A 7 -8.18 -2.49 -8.03
CA SER A 7 -8.02 -2.22 -6.61
C SER A 7 -9.32 -1.69 -5.98
N ARG A 8 -9.67 -2.20 -4.81
CA ARG A 8 -10.86 -1.85 -4.02
C ARG A 8 -10.44 -1.30 -2.66
N GLU A 9 -11.36 -0.63 -1.97
CA GLU A 9 -11.10 -0.07 -0.63
C GLU A 9 -10.69 -1.15 0.38
N ASP A 10 -11.34 -2.32 0.32
CA ASP A 10 -11.03 -3.46 1.20
C ASP A 10 -9.61 -4.04 0.99
N ASP A 11 -8.92 -3.67 -0.09
CA ASP A 11 -7.54 -4.11 -0.33
C ASP A 11 -6.51 -3.27 0.43
N ILE A 12 -6.88 -2.06 0.87
CA ILE A 12 -5.95 -1.10 1.46
C ILE A 12 -5.21 -1.69 2.67
N PRO A 13 -5.85 -2.36 3.65
CA PRO A 13 -5.11 -2.93 4.78
C PRO A 13 -4.01 -3.90 4.35
N ALA A 14 -4.27 -4.74 3.34
CA ALA A 14 -3.29 -5.71 2.84
C ALA A 14 -2.16 -5.02 2.05
N ILE A 15 -2.49 -4.04 1.21
CA ILE A 15 -1.50 -3.23 0.47
C ILE A 15 -0.60 -2.46 1.45
N THR A 16 -1.17 -1.83 2.48
CA THR A 16 -0.42 -1.12 3.52
C THR A 16 0.53 -2.05 4.26
N ALA A 17 0.11 -3.27 4.61
CA ALA A 17 0.97 -4.25 5.27
C ALA A 17 2.18 -4.66 4.39
N ILE A 18 1.95 -4.90 3.09
CA ILE A 18 3.03 -5.21 2.14
C ILE A 18 3.99 -4.04 2.02
N TYR A 19 3.48 -2.82 1.82
CA TYR A 19 4.32 -1.64 1.65
C TYR A 19 5.11 -1.30 2.93
N SER A 20 4.49 -1.42 4.10
CA SER A 20 5.13 -1.17 5.40
C SER A 20 6.34 -2.06 5.64
N TYR A 21 6.27 -3.33 5.24
CA TYR A 21 7.42 -4.23 5.31
C TYR A 21 8.61 -3.71 4.49
N TYR A 22 8.35 -3.24 3.26
CA TYR A 22 9.40 -2.73 2.39
C TYR A 22 9.95 -1.37 2.85
N VAL A 23 9.14 -0.53 3.49
CA VAL A 23 9.63 0.71 4.12
C VAL A 23 10.61 0.41 5.25
N LEU A 24 10.32 -0.57 6.10
CA LEU A 24 11.13 -0.87 7.28
C LEU A 24 12.37 -1.71 6.99
N TYR A 25 12.30 -2.59 5.98
CA TYR A 25 13.29 -3.66 5.80
C TYR A 25 13.93 -3.71 4.41
N SER A 26 13.72 -2.70 3.57
CA SER A 26 14.32 -2.65 2.24
C SER A 26 14.70 -1.24 1.82
N THR A 27 15.36 -1.14 0.66
CA THR A 27 15.69 0.13 0.00
C THR A 27 14.88 0.35 -1.29
N TYR A 28 13.80 -0.42 -1.50
CA TYR A 28 12.97 -0.31 -2.71
C TYR A 28 12.07 0.93 -2.72
N THR A 29 11.90 1.56 -1.57
CA THR A 29 11.25 2.85 -1.41
C THR A 29 12.20 3.82 -0.72
N PHE A 30 11.99 5.12 -0.92
CA PHE A 30 12.71 6.18 -0.21
C PHE A 30 11.96 6.63 1.06
N GLU A 31 10.74 6.16 1.28
CA GLU A 31 10.05 6.38 2.55
C GLU A 31 10.76 5.63 3.68
N THR A 32 10.86 6.28 4.85
CA THR A 32 11.52 5.74 6.04
C THR A 32 10.55 5.49 7.20
N ILE A 33 9.31 5.97 7.09
CA ILE A 33 8.23 5.81 8.06
C ILE A 33 7.04 5.22 7.31
N PRO A 34 6.51 4.05 7.73
CA PRO A 34 5.37 3.45 7.04
C PRO A 34 4.14 4.37 7.09
N PRO A 35 3.43 4.54 5.96
CA PRO A 35 2.19 5.29 5.95
C PRO A 35 1.08 4.52 6.68
N THR A 36 0.15 5.27 7.25
CA THR A 36 -1.08 4.77 7.86
C THR A 36 -2.03 4.20 6.79
N ILE A 37 -3.04 3.44 7.24
CA ILE A 37 -4.10 2.92 6.36
C ILE A 37 -4.85 4.08 5.69
N ASP A 38 -5.16 5.14 6.42
CA ASP A 38 -5.90 6.30 5.90
C ASP A 38 -5.09 7.06 4.84
N GLU A 39 -3.79 7.24 5.05
CA GLU A 39 -2.91 7.83 4.04
C GLU A 39 -2.85 6.98 2.77
N MET A 40 -2.76 5.65 2.91
CA MET A 40 -2.77 4.74 1.76
C MET A 40 -4.12 4.73 1.04
N ALA A 41 -5.24 4.86 1.76
CA ALA A 41 -6.56 5.00 1.17
C ALA A 41 -6.68 6.30 0.34
N ASN A 42 -6.21 7.43 0.88
CA ASN A 42 -6.19 8.71 0.18
C ASN A 42 -5.33 8.63 -1.09
N ARG A 43 -4.11 8.07 -1.00
CA ARG A 43 -3.24 7.86 -2.17
C ARG A 43 -3.90 7.02 -3.26
N ARG A 44 -4.70 6.01 -2.90
CA ARG A 44 -5.49 5.23 -3.87
C ARG A 44 -6.58 6.09 -4.50
N ALA A 45 -7.30 6.88 -3.72
CA ALA A 45 -8.37 7.73 -4.23
C ALA A 45 -7.85 8.78 -5.22
N ASP A 46 -6.65 9.31 -5.01
CA ASP A 46 -6.04 10.33 -5.88
C ASP A 46 -5.66 9.84 -7.30
N VAL A 47 -5.59 8.51 -7.51
CA VAL A 47 -5.16 7.90 -8.79
C VAL A 47 -6.27 7.15 -9.53
N LEU A 48 -7.52 7.26 -9.07
CA LEU A 48 -8.71 6.68 -9.69
C LEU A 48 -9.51 7.73 -10.46
#